data_AF-A0A916MJ18-F1
#
_entry.id   AF-A0A916MJ18-F1
#
_cell.length_a   1.000
_cell.length_b   1.000
_cell.length_c   1.000
_cell.angle_alpha   90.00
_cell.angle_beta   90.00
_cell.angle_gamma   90.00
#
_symmetry.space_group_name_H-M   'P 1'
#
loop_
_entity.id
_entity.type
_entity.pdbx_description
1 polymer ?
#
loop_
_entity_poly.entity_id
_entity_poly.type
_entity_poly.pdbx_seq_one_letter_code
_entity_poly.pdbx_strand_id
1 'polypeptide(L)'
;MISVTSAQLDLWLAAFIFPLARIGGLMMAAPVLSNAAVPQRIRLVWSLVVTLALAPALPPMPAVPAGSWVGLAILAQQMLIGVLLGFTLRIVFTAIDVAGQL
;
A
#
# COMPACT_ATOMS: atom_id res chain seq x y z
N MET A 1 -2.78 35.39 3.70
CA MET A 1 -1.80 34.46 4.31
C MET A 1 -2.42 33.08 4.30
N ILE A 2 -1.78 32.07 3.71
CA ILE A 2 -2.31 30.70 3.72
C ILE A 2 -2.07 30.13 5.12
N SER A 3 -3.13 29.89 5.90
CA SER A 3 -3.06 29.26 7.22
C SER A 3 -3.36 27.77 7.08
N VAL A 4 -2.37 26.92 7.32
CA VAL A 4 -2.55 25.46 7.34
C VAL A 4 -2.92 25.04 8.76
N THR A 5 -4.05 24.36 8.93
CA THR A 5 -4.49 23.84 10.23
C THR A 5 -3.90 22.45 10.49
N SER A 6 -3.77 22.07 11.77
CA SER A 6 -3.32 20.72 12.14
C SER A 6 -4.24 19.63 11.58
N ALA A 7 -5.56 19.86 11.61
CA ALA A 7 -6.54 18.95 11.04
C ALA A 7 -6.36 18.76 9.52
N GLN A 8 -5.95 19.81 8.79
CA GLN A 8 -5.69 19.72 7.36
C GLN A 8 -4.41 18.91 7.07
N LEU A 9 -3.37 19.05 7.90
CA LEU A 9 -2.17 18.21 7.80
C LEU A 9 -2.48 16.74 8.06
N ASP A 10 -3.29 16.45 9.07
CA ASP A 10 -3.70 15.07 9.40
C ASP A 10 -4.48 14.43 8.25
N LEU A 11 -5.37 15.17 7.61
CA LEU A 11 -6.12 14.68 6.44
C LEU A 11 -5.20 14.36 5.27
N TRP A 12 -4.25 15.24 4.95
CA TRP A 12 -3.28 15.00 3.88
C TRP A 12 -2.38 13.80 4.18
N LEU A 13 -1.94 13.68 5.43
CA LEU A 13 -1.11 12.58 5.89
C LEU A 13 -1.86 11.25 5.81
N ALA A 14 -3.09 11.19 6.32
CA ALA A 14 -3.94 10.00 6.27
C ALA A 14 -4.29 9.60 4.83
N ALA A 15 -4.55 10.58 3.96
CA ALA A 15 -4.84 10.35 2.55
C ALA A 15 -3.67 9.69 1.80
N PHE A 16 -2.43 9.92 2.24
CA PHE A 16 -1.25 9.35 1.61
C PHE A 16 -0.73 8.08 2.30
N ILE A 17 -0.64 8.07 3.63
CA ILE A 17 -0.04 6.97 4.40
C ILE A 17 -0.84 5.67 4.28
N PHE A 18 -2.18 5.73 4.36
CA PHE A 18 -3.00 4.52 4.34
C PHE A 18 -2.96 3.80 2.99
N PRO A 19 -3.11 4.48 1.83
CA PRO A 19 -2.94 3.82 0.54
C PRO A 19 -1.51 3.37 0.30
N LEU A 20 -0.51 4.13 0.76
CA LEU A 20 0.91 3.72 0.65
C LEU A 20 1.15 2.41 1.40
N ALA A 21 0.63 2.25 2.61
CA ALA A 21 0.77 1.02 3.38
C ALA A 21 0.15 -0.19 2.67
N ARG A 22 -1.04 -0.02 2.06
CA ARG A 22 -1.69 -1.08 1.28
C ARG A 22 -0.91 -1.44 0.03
N ILE A 23 -0.54 -0.45 -0.77
CA ILE A 23 0.15 -0.66 -2.06
C ILE A 23 1.56 -1.19 -1.80
N GLY A 24 2.28 -0.66 -0.81
CA GLY A 24 3.57 -1.16 -0.37
C GLY A 24 3.51 -2.61 0.09
N GLY A 25 2.53 -2.96 0.94
CA GLY A 25 2.32 -4.35 1.38
C GLY A 25 2.07 -5.31 0.20
N LEU A 26 1.27 -4.89 -0.77
CA LEU A 26 1.01 -5.66 -2.00
C LEU A 26 2.29 -5.83 -2.84
N MET A 27 3.04 -4.76 -3.06
CA MET A 27 4.27 -4.79 -3.86
C MET A 27 5.38 -5.65 -3.23
N MET A 28 5.41 -5.74 -1.89
CA MET A 28 6.36 -6.60 -1.18
C MET A 28 5.99 -8.08 -1.27
N ALA A 29 4.68 -8.41 -1.28
CA ALA A 29 4.20 -9.79 -1.31
C ALA A 29 3.97 -10.35 -2.73
N ALA A 30 3.72 -9.49 -3.72
CA ALA A 30 3.42 -9.90 -5.09
C ALA A 30 4.59 -10.64 -5.76
N PRO A 31 4.38 -11.85 -6.32
CA PRO A 31 5.46 -12.73 -6.79
C PRO A 31 6.30 -12.10 -7.91
N VAL A 32 5.65 -11.52 -8.92
CA VAL A 32 6.28 -10.92 -10.12
C VAL A 32 7.24 -9.79 -9.75
N LEU A 33 6.86 -8.95 -8.79
CA LEU A 33 7.71 -7.84 -8.34
C LEU A 33 8.66 -8.23 -7.20
N SER A 34 8.44 -9.39 -6.57
CA SER A 34 9.31 -9.94 -5.51
C SER A 34 10.50 -10.77 -6.02
N ASN A 35 10.71 -10.83 -7.34
CA ASN A 35 11.85 -11.52 -7.94
C ASN A 35 13.18 -10.91 -7.43
N ALA A 36 14.18 -11.74 -7.15
CA ALA A 36 15.52 -11.32 -6.73
C ALA A 36 16.19 -10.35 -7.73
N ALA A 37 15.77 -10.38 -9.00
CA ALA A 37 16.21 -9.44 -10.02
C ALA A 37 15.76 -7.98 -9.79
N VAL A 38 14.76 -7.73 -8.92
CA VAL A 38 14.23 -6.38 -8.66
C VAL A 38 14.73 -5.83 -7.31
N PRO A 39 15.62 -4.83 -7.31
CA PRO A 39 16.07 -4.14 -6.11
C PRO A 39 14.91 -3.62 -5.25
N GLN A 40 15.04 -3.69 -3.93
CA GLN A 40 14.03 -3.15 -3.00
C GLN A 40 13.73 -1.67 -3.24
N ARG A 41 14.73 -0.89 -3.66
CA ARG A 41 14.58 0.54 -3.98
C ARG A 41 13.59 0.77 -5.13
N ILE A 42 13.65 -0.06 -6.17
CA ILE A 42 12.75 0.05 -7.32
C ILE A 42 11.32 -0.27 -6.90
N ARG A 43 11.12 -1.29 -6.06
CA ARG A 43 9.80 -1.61 -5.49
C ARG A 43 9.20 -0.46 -4.68
N LEU A 44 10.02 0.17 -3.83
CA LEU A 44 9.58 1.33 -3.04
C LEU A 44 9.18 2.50 -3.95
N VAL A 45 10.00 2.82 -4.96
CA VAL A 45 9.68 3.88 -5.92
C VAL A 45 8.39 3.57 -6.67
N TRP A 46 8.20 2.33 -7.14
CA TRP A 46 6.96 1.92 -7.80
C TRP A 46 5.75 2.03 -6.89
N SER A 47 5.85 1.61 -5.62
CA SER A 47 4.74 1.78 -4.67
C SER A 47 4.37 3.26 -4.49
N LEU A 48 5.36 4.15 -4.38
CA LEU A 48 5.14 5.58 -4.25
C LEU A 48 4.48 6.17 -5.50
N VAL A 49 4.95 5.81 -6.69
CA VAL A 49 4.39 6.27 -7.97
C VAL A 49 2.94 5.83 -8.11
N VAL A 50 2.63 4.56 -7.83
CA VAL A 50 1.27 4.03 -7.89
C VAL A 50 0.37 4.68 -6.85
N THR A 51 0.86 4.89 -5.62
CA THR A 51 0.12 5.61 -4.59
C THR A 51 -0.19 7.04 -5.01
N LEU A 52 0.78 7.78 -5.56
CA LEU A 52 0.57 9.15 -6.03
C LEU A 52 -0.44 9.22 -7.18
N ALA A 53 -0.38 8.25 -8.11
CA ALA A 53 -1.32 8.18 -9.22
C ALA A 53 -2.76 7.87 -8.76
N LEU A 54 -2.93 7.04 -7.73
CA LEU A 54 -4.25 6.64 -7.22
C LEU A 54 -4.82 7.59 -6.18
N ALA A 55 -3.97 8.30 -5.42
CA ALA A 55 -4.37 9.21 -4.34
C ALA A 55 -5.52 10.16 -4.71
N PRO A 56 -5.52 10.88 -5.86
CA PRO A 56 -6.60 11.82 -6.18
C PRO A 56 -7.93 11.15 -6.55
N ALA A 57 -7.91 9.86 -6.90
CA ALA A 57 -9.11 9.11 -7.27
C ALA A 57 -9.79 8.45 -6.05
N LEU A 58 -9.17 8.50 -4.87
CA LEU A 58 -9.71 7.89 -3.66
C LEU A 58 -10.78 8.78 -3.02
N PRO A 59 -11.84 8.17 -2.44
CA PRO A 59 -12.81 8.92 -1.66
C PRO A 59 -12.14 9.57 -0.44
N PRO A 60 -12.76 10.62 0.13
CA PRO A 60 -12.22 11.27 1.32
C PRO A 60 -11.96 10.27 2.45
N MET A 61 -10.73 10.26 2.96
CA MET A 61 -10.34 9.39 4.07
C MET A 61 -11.08 9.78 5.36
N PRO A 62 -11.26 8.81 6.28
CA PRO A 62 -11.79 9.10 7.61
C PRO A 62 -11.00 10.23 8.27
N ALA A 63 -11.70 11.17 8.90
CA ALA A 63 -11.08 12.26 9.67
C ALA A 63 -10.53 11.75 11.01
N VAL A 64 -9.69 10.72 10.95
CA VAL A 64 -8.99 10.13 12.08
C VAL A 64 -7.55 10.67 12.06
N PRO A 65 -7.04 11.24 13.17
CA PRO A 65 -5.65 11.67 13.23
C PRO A 65 -4.73 10.48 12.96
N ALA A 66 -3.84 10.60 11.98
CA ALA A 66 -2.97 9.49 11.56
C ALA A 66 -2.07 9.00 12.70
N GLY A 67 -1.67 9.89 13.61
CA GLY A 67 -0.89 9.56 14.81
C GLY A 67 -1.69 9.01 16.00
N SER A 68 -3.02 8.89 15.88
CA SER A 68 -3.85 8.30 16.95
C SER A 68 -3.71 6.78 17.01
N TRP A 69 -4.09 6.18 18.16
CA TRP A 69 -4.18 4.73 18.30
C TRP A 69 -5.07 4.07 17.23
N VAL A 70 -6.17 4.74 16.87
CA VAL A 70 -7.06 4.28 15.81
C VAL A 70 -6.38 4.38 14.44
N GLY A 71 -5.66 5.47 14.16
CA GLY A 71 -4.87 5.64 12.94
C GLY A 71 -3.81 4.56 12.75
N LEU A 72 -3.09 4.19 13.82
CA LEU A 72 -2.12 3.10 13.80
C LEU A 72 -2.77 1.73 13.56
N ALA A 73 -3.94 1.47 14.14
CA ALA A 73 -4.70 0.24 13.87
C ALA A 73 -5.15 0.17 12.41
N ILE A 74 -5.63 1.27 11.83
CA ILE A 74 -5.98 1.37 10.42
C ILE A 74 -4.75 1.13 9.55
N LEU A 75 -3.60 1.71 9.89
CA LEU A 75 -2.34 1.51 9.17
C LEU A 75 -1.95 0.03 9.12
N ALA A 76 -1.97 -0.65 10.26
CA ALA A 76 -1.68 -2.07 10.37
C ALA A 76 -2.67 -2.90 9.53
N GLN A 77 -3.96 -2.57 9.60
CA GLN A 77 -4.99 -3.20 8.77
C GLN A 77 -4.72 -3.02 7.28
N GLN A 78 -4.36 -1.81 6.83
CA GLN A 78 -4.05 -1.56 5.41
C GLN A 78 -2.83 -2.34 4.94
N MET A 79 -1.79 -2.40 5.76
CA MET A 79 -0.60 -3.19 5.46
C MET A 79 -0.95 -4.68 5.34
N LEU A 80 -1.76 -5.20 6.27
CA LEU A 80 -2.20 -6.60 6.26
C LEU A 80 -3.05 -6.92 5.02
N ILE A 81 -3.98 -6.05 4.65
CA ILE A 81 -4.76 -6.19 3.40
C ILE A 81 -3.82 -6.23 2.19
N GLY A 82 -2.85 -5.32 2.11
CA GLY A 82 -1.86 -5.29 1.04
C GLY A 82 -1.10 -6.62 0.90
N VAL A 83 -0.56 -7.11 2.01
CA VAL A 83 0.17 -8.38 2.07
C VAL A 83 -0.71 -9.55 1.64
N LEU A 84 -1.95 -9.62 2.12
CA LEU A 84 -2.89 -10.68 1.75
C LEU A 84 -3.21 -10.68 0.25
N LEU A 85 -3.43 -9.50 -0.35
CA LEU A 85 -3.64 -9.39 -1.79
C LEU A 85 -2.42 -9.90 -2.60
N GLY A 86 -1.21 -9.53 -2.18
CA GLY A 86 0.01 -10.05 -2.82
C GLY A 86 0.20 -11.55 -2.61
N PHE A 87 -0.21 -12.07 -1.45
CA PHE A 87 -0.18 -13.51 -1.17
C PHE A 87 -1.18 -14.29 -2.04
N THR A 88 -2.38 -13.76 -2.27
CA THR A 88 -3.34 -14.35 -3.21
C THR A 88 -2.75 -14.46 -4.62
N LEU A 89 -2.04 -13.43 -5.10
CA LEU A 89 -1.33 -13.50 -6.37
C LEU A 89 -0.28 -14.61 -6.37
N ARG A 90 0.51 -14.74 -5.28
CA ARG A 90 1.47 -15.85 -5.12
C ARG A 90 0.82 -17.22 -5.33
N ILE A 91 -0.32 -17.48 -4.69
CA ILE A 91 -1.03 -18.75 -4.84
C ILE A 91 -1.39 -19.02 -6.30
N VAL A 92 -1.90 -18.02 -7.02
CA VAL A 92 -2.28 -18.16 -8.43
C VAL A 92 -1.07 -18.50 -9.31
N PHE A 93 0.05 -17.77 -9.15
CA PHE A 93 1.26 -18.05 -9.92
C PHE A 93 1.85 -19.42 -9.60
N THR A 94 1.88 -19.81 -8.33
CA THR A 94 2.34 -21.15 -7.93
C THR A 94 1.45 -22.25 -8.50
N ALA A 95 0.13 -22.06 -8.57
CA ALA A 95 -0.77 -23.02 -9.20
C ALA A 95 -0.49 -23.20 -10.70
N ILE A 96 -0.18 -22.10 -11.41
CA ILE A 96 0.22 -22.13 -12.83
C ILE A 96 1.56 -22.86 -12.99
N ASP A 97 2.55 -22.57 -12.15
CA ASP A 97 3.86 -23.23 -12.20
C ASP A 97 3.74 -24.74 -11.99
N VAL A 98 2.93 -25.18 -11.02
CA VAL A 98 2.66 -26.60 -10.78
C VAL A 98 1.93 -27.24 -11.96
N ALA A 99 0.94 -26.56 -12.55
CA ALA A 99 0.21 -27.06 -13.71
C ALA A 99 1.12 -27.21 -14.95
N GLY A 100 2.14 -26.36 -15.10
CA GLY A 100 3.10 -26.46 -16.20
C GLY A 100 4.20 -27.52 -16.00
N GLN A 101 4.38 -28.02 -14.78
CA GLN A 101 5.36 -29.08 -14.46
C GLN A 101 4.79 -30.50 -14.57
N LEU A 102 3.46 -30.64 -14.56
CA LEU A 102 2.73 -31.90 -14.74
C LEU A 102 2.52 -32.19 -16.23
#